data_AF-A0A852TCX3-F1
#
_entry.id   AF-A0A852TCX3-F1
#
_cell.length_a   1.000
_cell.length_b   1.000
_cell.length_c   1.000
_cell.angle_alpha   90.00
_cell.angle_beta   90.00
_cell.angle_gamma   90.00
#
_symmetry.space_group_name_H-M   'P 1'
#
loop_
_entity.id
_entity.type
_entity.pdbx_description
1 polymer ?
#
loop_
_entity_poly.entity_id
_entity_poly.type
_entity_poly.pdbx_seq_one_letter_code
_entity_poly.pdbx_strand_id
1 'polypeptide(L)'
;MQPFGVKVILIEPGSYKTNIWSSGKQVAVKSLESDSPYQEYMESIERYIANGENSFGDPLDVAKKIAQITSMDTPDIRYPIGRGVKATILVKNLLPWRIWEKIIISKLFKK
;
A
#
# COMPACT_ATOMS: atom_id res chain seq x y z
N MET A 1 -25.95 -7.34 -2.77
CA MET A 1 -26.18 -7.30 -1.32
C MET A 1 -27.16 -6.21 -0.90
N GLN A 2 -27.18 -5.05 -1.57
CA GLN A 2 -28.14 -3.97 -1.29
C GLN A 2 -29.63 -4.41 -1.26
N PRO A 3 -30.13 -5.28 -2.16
CA PRO A 3 -31.52 -5.77 -2.07
C PRO A 3 -31.81 -6.59 -0.80
N PHE A 4 -30.77 -7.08 -0.12
CA PHE A 4 -30.84 -7.84 1.13
C PHE A 4 -30.55 -6.98 2.37
N GLY A 5 -30.39 -5.66 2.21
CA GLY A 5 -30.06 -4.75 3.32
C GLY A 5 -28.63 -4.87 3.86
N VAL A 6 -27.76 -5.67 3.21
CA VAL A 6 -26.37 -5.86 3.63
C VAL A 6 -25.45 -4.83 2.95
N LYS A 7 -24.80 -3.99 3.76
CA LYS A 7 -23.80 -3.01 3.33
C LYS A 7 -22.42 -3.68 3.23
N VAL A 8 -21.77 -3.59 2.08
CA VAL A 8 -20.41 -4.12 1.84
C VAL A 8 -19.49 -2.95 1.52
N ILE A 9 -18.37 -2.86 2.24
CA ILE A 9 -17.48 -1.69 2.23
C ILE A 9 -16.03 -2.17 2.12
N LEU A 10 -15.23 -1.46 1.32
CA LEU A 10 -13.82 -1.70 1.14
C LEU A 10 -12.99 -0.62 1.84
N ILE A 11 -12.14 -1.04 2.76
CA ILE A 11 -11.11 -0.18 3.35
C ILE A 11 -9.82 -0.42 2.59
N GLU A 12 -9.21 0.67 2.10
CA GLU A 12 -8.00 0.61 1.27
C GLU A 12 -6.84 1.30 2.02
N PRO A 13 -6.24 0.63 3.02
CA PRO A 13 -5.11 1.19 3.75
C PRO A 13 -3.85 1.23 2.90
N GLY A 14 -3.08 2.32 3.03
CA GLY A 14 -1.69 2.39 2.56
C GLY A 14 -0.75 1.58 3.46
N SER A 15 0.50 2.03 3.59
CA SER A 15 1.46 1.36 4.48
C SER A 15 1.21 1.69 5.96
N TYR A 16 0.98 0.65 6.76
CA TYR A 16 0.73 0.73 8.20
C TYR A 16 1.67 -0.21 8.97
N LYS A 17 2.03 0.17 10.20
CA LYS A 17 2.98 -0.58 11.06
C LYS A 17 2.35 -1.86 11.63
N THR A 18 2.20 -2.87 10.78
CA THR A 18 1.77 -4.22 11.15
C THR A 18 2.89 -5.23 10.87
N ASN A 19 2.70 -6.48 11.24
CA ASN A 19 3.66 -7.55 11.00
C ASN A 19 3.77 -7.98 9.52
N ILE A 20 2.99 -7.39 8.60
CA ILE A 20 3.05 -7.72 7.16
C ILE A 20 4.40 -7.39 6.53
N TRP A 21 5.15 -6.43 7.09
CA TRP A 21 6.47 -6.03 6.59
C TRP A 21 7.60 -6.88 7.13
N SER A 22 7.34 -7.64 8.20
CA SER A 22 8.29 -8.56 8.82
C SER A 22 7.87 -10.01 8.57
N SER A 23 7.10 -10.62 9.47
CA SER A 23 6.74 -12.03 9.38
C SER A 23 5.70 -12.35 8.29
N GLY A 24 4.91 -11.37 7.86
CA GLY A 24 3.96 -11.53 6.75
C GLY A 24 4.59 -11.36 5.37
N LYS A 25 5.85 -10.91 5.31
CA LYS A 25 6.57 -10.73 4.06
C LYS A 25 7.24 -12.03 3.65
N GLN A 26 6.82 -12.59 2.52
CA GLN A 26 7.45 -13.77 1.93
C GLN A 26 8.21 -13.36 0.68
N VAL A 27 9.53 -13.55 0.70
CA VAL A 27 10.42 -13.32 -0.44
C VAL A 27 10.88 -14.67 -0.97
N ALA A 28 10.87 -14.85 -2.29
CA ALA A 28 11.42 -16.03 -2.91
C ALA A 28 12.94 -16.04 -2.70
N VAL A 29 13.48 -17.01 -1.97
CA VAL A 29 14.91 -17.08 -1.61
C VAL A 29 15.80 -16.97 -2.85
N LYS A 30 15.46 -17.67 -3.93
CA LYS A 30 16.18 -17.61 -5.22
C LYS A 30 16.27 -16.21 -5.81
N SER A 31 15.34 -15.32 -5.51
CA SER A 31 15.38 -13.95 -6.03
C SER A 31 16.49 -13.11 -5.41
N LEU A 32 17.02 -13.52 -4.25
CA LEU A 32 18.06 -12.86 -3.48
C LEU A 32 19.45 -13.47 -3.68
N GLU A 33 19.55 -14.59 -4.41
CA GLU A 33 20.84 -15.22 -4.71
C GLU A 33 21.68 -14.32 -5.63
N SER A 34 23.00 -14.38 -5.53
CA SER A 34 23.89 -13.45 -6.23
C SER A 34 23.94 -13.65 -7.76
N ASP A 35 23.48 -14.79 -8.25
CA ASP A 35 23.32 -15.12 -9.66
C ASP A 35 21.89 -14.85 -10.18
N SER A 36 21.00 -14.35 -9.32
CA SER A 36 19.62 -14.02 -9.68
C SER A 36 19.57 -12.77 -10.55
N PRO A 37 18.84 -12.79 -11.68
CA PRO A 37 18.59 -11.58 -12.47
C PRO A 37 17.73 -10.54 -11.72
N TYR A 38 17.12 -10.92 -10.59
CA TYR A 38 16.30 -10.05 -9.76
C TYR A 38 17.02 -9.47 -8.55
N GLN A 39 18.27 -9.86 -8.28
CA GLN A 39 18.97 -9.51 -7.04
C GLN A 39 18.94 -8.00 -6.78
N GLU A 40 19.46 -7.20 -7.73
CA GLU A 40 19.54 -5.74 -7.57
C GLU A 40 18.15 -5.11 -7.39
N TYR A 41 17.15 -5.61 -8.15
CA TYR A 41 15.78 -5.12 -8.06
C TYR A 41 15.18 -5.42 -6.68
N MET A 42 15.37 -6.63 -6.17
CA MET A 42 14.89 -7.02 -4.84
C MET A 42 15.58 -6.22 -3.73
N GLU A 43 16.90 -6.04 -3.79
CA GLU A 43 17.64 -5.20 -2.84
C GLU A 43 17.15 -3.73 -2.87
N SER A 44 16.77 -3.22 -4.04
CA SER A 44 16.19 -1.88 -4.18
C SER A 44 14.81 -1.78 -3.50
N ILE A 45 13.97 -2.80 -3.65
CA ILE A 45 12.65 -2.88 -3.00
C ILE A 45 12.81 -2.98 -1.48
N GLU A 46 13.71 -3.83 -0.98
CA GLU A 46 14.01 -3.98 0.44
C GLU A 46 14.42 -2.64 1.05
N ARG A 47 15.38 -1.94 0.42
CA ARG A 47 15.82 -0.62 0.87
C ARG A 47 14.71 0.41 0.85
N TYR A 48 13.88 0.42 -0.19
CA TYR A 48 12.74 1.34 -0.28
C TYR A 48 11.74 1.12 0.85
N ILE A 49 11.41 -0.15 1.16
CA ILE A 49 10.51 -0.49 2.26
C ILE A 49 11.11 -0.06 3.60
N ALA A 50 12.36 -0.44 3.88
CA ALA A 50 13.05 -0.12 5.13
C ALA A 50 13.12 1.40 5.37
N ASN A 51 13.50 2.18 4.34
CA ASN A 51 13.53 3.64 4.42
C ASN A 51 12.14 4.27 4.60
N GLY A 52 11.09 3.56 4.16
CA GLY A 52 9.70 3.99 4.25
C GLY A 52 9.04 3.72 5.61
N GLU A 53 9.61 2.88 6.47
CA GLU A 53 8.95 2.42 7.71
C GLU A 53 8.53 3.56 8.66
N ASN A 54 9.36 4.60 8.75
CA ASN A 54 9.06 5.80 9.55
C ASN A 54 7.82 6.55 9.06
N SER A 55 7.44 6.36 7.79
CA SER A 55 6.26 6.99 7.19
C SER A 55 4.98 6.17 7.35
N PHE A 56 5.07 4.93 7.83
CA PHE A 56 3.92 4.05 7.99
C PHE A 56 2.96 4.58 9.07
N GLY A 57 1.66 4.46 8.79
CA GLY A 57 0.61 4.88 9.72
C GLY A 57 0.47 3.96 10.93
N ASP A 58 -0.29 4.41 11.93
CA ASP A 58 -0.70 3.62 13.09
C ASP A 58 -1.92 2.75 12.71
N PRO A 59 -1.87 1.41 12.82
CA PRO A 59 -3.01 0.54 12.55
C PRO A 59 -4.30 0.92 13.31
N LEU A 60 -4.16 1.59 14.46
CA LEU A 60 -5.29 2.13 15.22
C LEU A 60 -6.14 3.12 14.40
N ASP A 61 -5.54 3.85 13.45
CA ASP A 61 -6.27 4.76 12.56
C ASP A 61 -7.27 3.98 11.67
N VAL A 62 -6.87 2.79 11.21
CA VAL A 62 -7.73 1.91 10.40
C VAL A 62 -8.86 1.36 11.27
N ALA A 63 -8.54 0.88 12.47
CA ALA A 63 -9.55 0.37 13.41
C ALA A 63 -10.58 1.44 13.78
N LYS A 64 -10.13 2.67 14.08
CA LYS A 64 -11.01 3.83 14.33
C LYS A 64 -11.89 4.15 13.13
N LYS A 65 -11.34 4.10 11.91
CA LYS A 65 -12.11 4.33 10.68
C LYS A 65 -13.19 3.28 10.49
N ILE A 66 -12.89 1.99 10.72
CA ILE A 66 -13.87 0.90 10.66
C ILE A 66 -15.00 1.15 11.66
N ALA A 67 -14.66 1.44 12.93
CA ALA A 67 -15.66 1.73 13.96
C ALA A 67 -16.53 2.96 13.62
N GLN A 68 -15.96 3.99 13.00
CA GLN A 68 -16.72 5.14 12.52
C GLN A 68 -17.72 4.75 11.42
N ILE A 69 -17.28 3.94 10.45
CA ILE A 69 -18.09 3.53 9.30
C ILE A 69 -19.27 2.64 9.73
N THR A 70 -19.07 1.77 10.71
CA THR A 70 -20.15 0.90 11.21
C THR A 70 -21.32 1.66 11.82
N SER A 71 -21.09 2.91 12.26
CA SER A 71 -22.13 3.79 12.81
C SER A 71 -22.80 4.68 11.76
N MET A 72 -22.48 4.54 10.47
CA MET A 72 -23.04 5.37 9.39
C MET A 72 -24.32 4.76 8.80
N ASP A 73 -25.32 5.62 8.61
CA ASP A 73 -26.56 5.25 7.93
C ASP A 73 -26.33 5.01 6.43
N THR A 74 -25.47 5.80 5.80
CA THR A 74 -25.17 5.76 4.36
C THR A 74 -23.66 5.85 4.09
N PRO A 75 -22.89 4.78 4.41
CA PRO A 75 -21.45 4.78 4.16
C PRO A 75 -21.14 4.66 2.65
N ASP A 76 -20.02 5.24 2.23
CA ASP A 76 -19.44 5.04 0.90
C ASP A 76 -18.95 3.60 0.73
N ILE A 77 -18.76 3.18 -0.52
CA ILE A 77 -18.29 1.83 -0.83
C ILE A 77 -16.78 1.68 -0.58
N ARG A 78 -15.99 2.75 -0.70
CA ARG A 78 -14.52 2.69 -0.65
C ARG A 78 -13.92 3.79 0.20
N TYR A 79 -13.00 3.41 1.09
CA TYR A 79 -12.28 4.36 1.96
C TYR A 79 -10.76 4.17 1.84
N PRO A 80 -10.11 4.89 0.91
CA PRO A 80 -8.66 5.01 0.91
C PRO A 80 -8.17 5.76 2.14
N ILE A 81 -7.30 5.12 2.94
CA ILE A 81 -6.79 5.66 4.20
C ILE A 81 -5.27 5.49 4.27
N GLY A 82 -4.58 6.48 4.83
CA GLY A 82 -3.14 6.49 4.97
C GLY A 82 -2.51 7.68 4.26
N ARG A 83 -1.27 8.00 4.67
CA ARG A 83 -0.54 9.18 4.20
C ARG A 83 -0.31 9.08 2.69
N GLY A 84 -0.77 10.09 1.95
CA GLY A 84 -0.53 10.19 0.51
C GLY A 84 -1.31 9.20 -0.37
N VAL A 85 -2.17 8.32 0.18
CA VAL A 85 -2.90 7.30 -0.60
C VAL A 85 -3.84 7.95 -1.61
N LYS A 86 -4.72 8.85 -1.16
CA LYS A 86 -5.65 9.57 -2.05
C LYS A 86 -4.93 10.37 -3.14
N ALA A 87 -3.85 11.06 -2.77
CA ALA A 87 -3.04 11.82 -3.72
C ALA A 87 -2.35 10.90 -4.74
N THR A 88 -1.83 9.76 -4.30
CA THR A 88 -1.19 8.76 -5.17
C THR A 88 -2.19 8.18 -6.17
N ILE A 89 -3.40 7.84 -5.74
CA ILE A 89 -4.47 7.36 -6.61
C ILE A 89 -4.82 8.42 -7.65
N LEU A 90 -5.00 9.68 -7.23
CA LEU A 90 -5.31 10.80 -8.11
C LEU A 90 -4.21 11.01 -9.16
N VAL A 91 -2.95 11.06 -8.73
CA VAL A 91 -1.79 11.25 -9.63
C VAL A 91 -1.66 10.08 -10.60
N LYS A 92 -1.80 8.83 -10.13
CA LYS A 92 -1.77 7.64 -10.98
C LYS A 92 -2.88 7.68 -12.05
N ASN A 93 -4.08 8.14 -11.70
CA ASN A 93 -5.20 8.21 -12.63
C ASN A 93 -5.03 9.32 -13.67
N LEU A 94 -4.25 10.37 -13.36
CA LEU A 94 -4.02 11.50 -14.27
C LEU A 94 -2.81 11.30 -15.18
N LEU A 95 -1.76 10.62 -14.70
CA LEU A 95 -0.51 10.47 -15.44
C LEU A 95 -0.57 9.33 -16.47
N PRO A 96 0.00 9.52 -17.67
CA PRO A 96 0.30 8.43 -18.58
C PRO A 96 1.15 7.36 -17.91
N TRP A 97 0.87 6.09 -18.21
CA TRP A 97 1.55 4.94 -17.59
C TRP A 97 3.08 5.02 -17.67
N ARG A 98 3.63 5.43 -18.82
CA ARG A 98 5.09 5.57 -19.03
C ARG A 98 5.75 6.55 -18.06
N ILE A 99 5.04 7.61 -17.66
CA ILE A 99 5.57 8.61 -16.72
C ILE A 99 5.49 8.04 -15.29
N TRP A 100 4.37 7.41 -14.95
CA TRP A 100 4.20 6.75 -13.66
C TRP A 100 5.27 5.69 -13.41
N GLU A 101 5.51 4.82 -14.39
CA GLU A 101 6.55 3.79 -14.34
C GLU A 101 7.94 4.39 -14.12
N LYS A 102 8.31 5.43 -14.87
CA LYS A 102 9.58 6.14 -14.69
C LYS A 102 9.74 6.71 -13.28
N ILE A 103 8.69 7.28 -12.69
CA ILE A 103 8.73 7.79 -11.32
C ILE A 103 9.02 6.66 -10.32
N ILE A 104 8.37 5.51 -10.48
CA ILE A 104 8.54 4.36 -9.59
C ILE A 104 9.96 3.79 -9.70
N ILE A 105 10.44 3.53 -10.92
CA ILE A 105 11.80 3.03 -11.17
C ILE A 105 12.83 4.02 -10.60
N SER A 106 12.65 5.32 -10.86
CA SER A 106 13.58 6.35 -10.35
C SER A 106 13.59 6.42 -8.82
N LYS A 107 12.47 6.11 -8.14
CA LYS A 107 12.42 6.05 -6.67
C LYS A 107 13.08 4.79 -6.11
N LEU A 108 12.90 3.64 -6.76
CA LEU A 108 13.47 2.36 -6.30
C LEU A 108 14.99 2.33 -6.44
N PHE A 109 15.50 2.77 -7.58
CA PHE A 109 16.94 2.73 -7.89
C PHE A 109 17.71 4.00 -7.49
N LYS A 110 17.08 4.91 -6.74
CA LYS A 110 17.77 6.09 -6.21
C LYS A 110 18.74 5.62 -5.13
N LYS A 111 20.05 5.76 -5.38
CA LYS A 111 21.09 5.59 -4.36
C LYS A 111 20.99 6.67 -3.29
#